data_AF-A0A9Q0V9A2-F1
#
_entry.id   AF-A0A9Q0V9A2-F1
#
_cell.length_a   1.000
_cell.length_b   1.000
_cell.length_c   1.000
_cell.angle_alpha   90.00
_cell.angle_beta   90.00
_cell.angle_gamma   90.00
#
_symmetry.space_group_name_H-M   'P 1'
#
loop_
_entity.id
_entity.type
_entity.pdbx_description
1 polymer ?
#
loop_
_entity_poly.entity_id
_entity_poly.type
_entity_poly.pdbx_seq_one_letter_code
_entity_poly.pdbx_strand_id
1 'polypeptide(L)'
;MERLTSTQMIPDAFQGARDDVTVQFAIIWDQIKAPLIVPLLRLAVAICLIMSLMLFIERVYMGVVIMLVKLFGRKPADRRYRWEAMKDDVEVGNSTYPMVLVQIPMYNERELSIGAACGLSWPSDRVIIQVLDGSTDPTIKDMVELECQRWAIKGINIKFPA
;
A
#
# COMPACT_ATOMS: atom_id res chain seq x y z
N MET A 1 56.53 -24.44 -48.36
CA MET A 1 55.95 -23.32 -49.13
C MET A 1 54.91 -23.98 -50.03
N GLU A 2 53.62 -23.68 -50.01
CA GLU A 2 52.96 -22.38 -49.87
C GLU A 2 51.59 -22.53 -49.17
N ARG A 3 51.24 -21.54 -48.35
CA ARG A 3 49.92 -21.38 -47.73
C ARG A 3 48.94 -20.86 -48.79
N LEU A 4 47.91 -21.62 -49.11
CA LEU A 4 46.72 -21.10 -49.81
C LEU A 4 45.83 -20.38 -48.79
N THR A 5 46.16 -19.11 -48.56
CA THR A 5 45.31 -18.18 -47.81
C THR A 5 44.10 -17.84 -48.68
N SER A 6 42.99 -18.55 -48.46
CA SER A 6 41.66 -18.15 -48.95
C SER A 6 41.27 -16.85 -48.24
N THR A 7 41.75 -15.74 -48.79
CA THR A 7 41.42 -14.39 -48.33
C THR A 7 40.01 -14.07 -48.81
N GLN A 8 39.13 -13.86 -47.86
CA GLN A 8 37.76 -13.41 -48.01
C GLN A 8 37.70 -12.13 -48.88
N MET A 9 37.39 -12.27 -50.16
CA MET A 9 36.93 -11.16 -51.00
C MET A 9 35.41 -11.09 -50.89
N ILE A 10 34.91 -10.66 -49.72
CA ILE A 10 33.54 -10.13 -49.64
C ILE A 10 33.62 -8.74 -50.29
N PRO A 11 32.84 -8.45 -51.34
CA PRO A 11 33.05 -7.27 -52.16
C PRO A 11 32.64 -6.00 -51.39
N ASP A 12 33.55 -5.02 -51.30
CA ASP A 12 33.32 -3.68 -50.73
C ASP A 12 32.03 -3.01 -51.26
N ALA A 13 31.61 -3.37 -52.47
CA ALA A 13 30.36 -2.91 -53.08
C ALA A 13 29.10 -3.34 -52.29
N PHE A 14 29.13 -4.50 -51.65
CA PHE A 14 28.02 -5.00 -50.84
C PHE A 14 28.00 -4.36 -49.45
N GLN A 15 29.16 -3.94 -48.93
CA GLN A 15 29.27 -3.12 -47.73
C GLN A 15 28.78 -1.69 -48.00
N GLY A 16 29.23 -1.05 -49.08
CA GLY A 16 28.74 0.28 -49.48
C GLY A 16 27.23 0.31 -49.73
N ALA A 17 26.66 -0.71 -50.38
CA ALA A 17 25.21 -0.81 -50.59
C ALA A 17 24.43 -1.02 -49.28
N ARG A 18 24.99 -1.78 -48.32
CA ARG A 18 24.38 -1.93 -46.99
C ARG A 18 24.43 -0.62 -46.21
N ASP A 19 25.56 0.07 -46.25
CA ASP A 19 25.74 1.35 -45.58
C ASP A 19 24.78 2.40 -46.13
N ASP A 20 24.65 2.51 -47.46
CA ASP A 20 23.68 3.39 -48.12
C ASP A 20 22.23 3.07 -47.73
N VAL A 21 21.86 1.80 -47.68
CA VAL A 21 20.52 1.37 -47.26
C VAL A 21 20.28 1.70 -45.79
N THR A 22 21.25 1.47 -44.90
CA THR A 22 21.11 1.82 -43.47
C THR A 22 20.99 3.32 -43.25
N VAL A 23 21.72 4.14 -44.02
CA VAL A 23 21.63 5.60 -43.97
C VAL A 23 20.26 6.08 -44.46
N GLN A 24 19.73 5.49 -45.54
CA GLN A 24 18.39 5.80 -46.03
C GLN A 24 17.31 5.43 -45.00
N PHE A 25 17.40 4.25 -44.40
CA PHE A 25 16.49 3.85 -43.32
C PHE A 25 16.59 4.78 -42.11
N ALA A 26 17.78 5.23 -41.73
CA ALA A 26 17.98 6.17 -40.63
C ALA A 26 17.34 7.53 -40.91
N ILE A 27 17.45 8.05 -42.14
CA ILE A 27 16.84 9.33 -42.54
C ILE A 27 15.30 9.24 -42.53
N ILE A 28 14.74 8.16 -43.07
CA ILE A 28 13.27 7.92 -43.05
C ILE A 28 12.77 7.79 -41.61
N TRP A 29 13.53 7.08 -40.78
CA TRP A 29 13.22 6.90 -39.37
C TRP A 29 13.26 8.22 -38.59
N ASP A 30 14.22 9.09 -38.87
CA ASP A 30 14.32 10.43 -38.26
C ASP A 30 13.18 11.35 -38.74
N GLN A 31 12.84 11.28 -40.04
CA GLN A 31 11.71 12.02 -40.62
C GLN A 31 10.35 11.61 -40.06
N ILE A 32 10.17 10.36 -39.62
CA ILE A 32 8.92 9.89 -38.98
C ILE A 32 8.95 10.16 -37.47
N LYS A 33 10.10 9.98 -36.81
CA LYS A 33 10.26 10.22 -35.37
C LYS A 33 10.08 11.69 -35.00
N ALA A 34 10.70 12.58 -35.75
CA ALA A 34 10.73 14.01 -35.44
C ALA A 34 9.32 14.67 -35.39
N PRO A 35 8.38 14.41 -36.32
CA PRO A 35 7.06 15.03 -36.29
C PRO A 35 6.00 14.26 -35.49
N LEU A 36 6.18 12.96 -35.21
CA LEU A 36 5.15 12.15 -34.51
C LEU A 36 5.58 11.74 -33.11
N ILE A 37 6.73 11.10 -32.98
CA ILE A 37 7.16 10.51 -31.70
C ILE A 37 7.64 11.61 -30.73
N VAL A 38 8.37 12.61 -31.22
CA VAL A 38 8.86 13.71 -30.38
C VAL A 38 7.73 14.55 -29.76
N PRO A 39 6.72 15.05 -30.49
CA PRO A 39 5.64 15.81 -29.87
C PRO A 39 4.75 14.96 -28.96
N LEU A 40 4.50 13.69 -29.32
CA LEU A 40 3.74 12.76 -28.47
C LEU A 40 4.48 12.52 -27.14
N LEU A 41 5.78 12.27 -27.20
CA LEU A 41 6.60 12.07 -26.00
C LEU A 41 6.67 13.34 -25.15
N ARG A 42 6.82 14.52 -25.78
CA ARG A 42 6.76 15.82 -25.08
C ARG A 42 5.43 16.03 -24.37
N LEU A 43 4.31 15.67 -25.01
CA LEU A 43 2.98 15.76 -24.41
C LEU A 43 2.86 14.79 -23.23
N ALA A 44 3.29 13.54 -23.37
CA ALA A 44 3.28 12.56 -22.29
C ALA A 44 4.12 13.03 -21.09
N VAL A 45 5.33 13.53 -21.33
CA VAL A 45 6.19 14.10 -20.28
C VAL A 45 5.51 15.31 -19.63
N ALA A 46 4.89 16.20 -20.40
CA ALA A 46 4.16 17.34 -19.85
C ALA A 46 3.00 16.90 -18.92
N ILE A 47 2.21 15.90 -19.33
CA ILE A 47 1.16 15.32 -18.47
C ILE A 47 1.76 14.73 -17.19
N CYS A 48 2.83 13.95 -17.29
CA CYS A 48 3.51 13.39 -16.12
C CYS A 48 4.01 14.47 -15.16
N LEU A 49 4.57 15.56 -15.69
CA LEU A 49 5.03 16.69 -14.89
C LEU A 49 3.87 17.41 -14.20
N ILE A 50 2.75 17.62 -14.89
CA ILE A 50 1.55 18.23 -14.32
C ILE A 50 0.99 17.37 -13.17
N MET A 51 0.88 16.05 -13.38
CA MET A 51 0.42 15.13 -12.34
C MET A 51 1.36 15.08 -11.14
N SER A 52 2.67 15.04 -11.39
CA SER A 52 3.69 15.07 -10.33
C SER A 52 3.62 16.37 -9.52
N LEU A 53 3.46 17.52 -10.19
CA LEU A 53 3.35 18.81 -9.53
C LEU A 53 2.07 18.91 -8.69
N MET A 54 0.93 18.44 -9.22
CA MET A 54 -0.34 18.42 -8.48
C MET A 54 -0.23 17.60 -7.19
N LEU A 55 0.32 16.38 -7.26
CA LEU A 55 0.55 15.54 -6.07
C LEU A 55 1.53 16.19 -5.09
N PHE A 56 2.58 16.83 -5.58
CA PHE A 56 3.54 17.54 -4.74
C PHE A 56 2.87 18.70 -3.98
N ILE A 57 2.05 19.51 -4.67
CA ILE A 57 1.30 20.62 -4.05
C ILE A 57 0.37 20.08 -2.96
N GLU A 58 -0.35 18.98 -3.20
CA GLU A 58 -1.21 18.36 -2.19
C GLU A 58 -0.42 17.95 -0.93
N ARG A 59 0.74 17.31 -1.11
CA ARG A 59 1.60 16.89 0.01
C ARG A 59 2.17 18.08 0.77
N VAL A 60 2.61 19.13 0.07
CA VAL A 60 3.09 20.37 0.67
C VAL A 60 1.97 21.07 1.43
N TYR A 61 0.77 21.18 0.85
CA TYR A 61 -0.40 21.76 1.50
C TYR A 61 -0.73 21.03 2.81
N MET A 62 -0.82 19.70 2.79
CA MET A 62 -1.05 18.90 4.00
C MET A 62 0.06 19.10 5.04
N GLY A 63 1.33 19.15 4.59
CA GLY A 63 2.48 19.42 5.45
C GLY A 63 2.42 20.80 6.12
N VAL A 64 2.08 21.85 5.36
CA VAL A 64 1.93 23.22 5.86
C VAL A 64 0.76 23.31 6.84
N VAL A 65 -0.38 22.69 6.54
CA VAL A 65 -1.53 22.64 7.47
C VAL A 65 -1.13 21.97 8.78
N ILE A 66 -0.45 20.82 8.74
CA ILE A 66 0.03 20.13 9.95
C ILE A 66 1.04 21.00 10.71
N MET A 67 1.95 21.68 10.02
CA MET A 67 2.93 22.58 10.63
C MET A 67 2.27 23.77 11.30
N LEU A 68 1.30 24.42 10.65
CA LEU A 68 0.52 25.53 11.20
C LEU A 68 -0.32 25.07 12.39
N VAL A 69 -0.99 23.91 12.30
CA VAL A 69 -1.73 23.32 13.42
C VAL A 69 -0.78 23.00 14.58
N LYS A 70 0.42 22.48 14.33
CA LYS A 70 1.41 22.23 15.40
C LYS A 70 1.97 23.53 16.02
N LEU A 71 2.13 24.58 15.23
CA LEU A 71 2.72 25.85 15.67
C LEU A 71 1.70 26.74 16.41
N PHE A 72 0.47 26.84 15.91
CA PHE A 72 -0.60 27.70 16.44
C PHE A 72 -1.63 26.93 17.28
N GLY A 73 -1.81 25.64 17.03
CA GLY A 73 -2.76 24.77 17.71
C GLY A 73 -2.12 24.08 18.90
N ARG A 74 -2.29 24.68 20.08
CA ARG A 74 -2.15 24.07 21.42
C ARG A 74 -2.37 22.56 21.37
N LYS A 75 -1.33 21.79 21.70
CA LYS A 75 -1.30 20.34 21.92
C LYS A 75 -2.71 19.72 22.08
N PRO A 76 -3.30 19.07 21.06
CA PRO A 76 -4.35 18.09 21.32
C PRO A 76 -3.79 16.85 22.03
N ALA A 77 -2.46 16.70 22.07
CA ALA A 77 -1.76 15.58 22.69
C ALA A 77 -1.92 15.49 24.22
N ASP A 78 -1.97 16.62 24.94
CA ASP A 78 -1.98 16.59 26.42
C ASP A 78 -3.38 16.39 27.03
N ARG A 79 -4.46 16.58 26.26
CA ARG A 79 -5.84 16.54 26.82
C ARG A 79 -6.76 15.52 26.16
N ARG A 80 -6.47 15.06 24.93
CA ARG A 80 -7.33 14.06 24.25
C ARG A 80 -7.02 12.61 24.66
N TYR A 81 -5.86 12.39 25.28
CA TYR A 81 -5.35 11.08 25.66
C TYR A 81 -4.65 11.10 27.03
N ARG A 82 -5.28 11.68 28.05
CA ARG A 82 -4.89 11.35 29.44
C ARG A 82 -5.34 9.92 29.72
N TRP A 83 -4.56 8.96 29.23
CA TRP A 83 -4.65 7.56 29.60
C TRP A 83 -4.07 7.41 31.01
N GLU A 84 -4.79 7.87 32.02
CA GLU A 84 -4.59 7.32 33.35
C GLU A 84 -5.21 5.93 33.31
N ALA A 85 -4.39 4.90 33.56
CA ALA A 85 -4.93 3.56 33.77
C ALA A 85 -5.99 3.69 34.86
N MET A 86 -7.23 3.26 34.56
CA MET A 86 -8.26 3.13 35.57
C MET A 86 -7.65 2.29 36.68
N LYS A 87 -7.52 2.85 37.88
CA LYS A 87 -7.01 2.10 39.02
C LYS A 87 -8.00 0.96 39.23
N ASP A 88 -7.49 -0.27 39.27
CA ASP A 88 -8.27 -1.43 39.69
C ASP A 88 -8.58 -1.29 41.18
N ASP A 89 -9.57 -0.46 41.51
CA ASP A 89 -10.22 -0.49 42.82
C ASP A 89 -11.06 -1.75 42.86
N VAL A 90 -10.51 -2.77 43.50
CA VAL A 90 -11.14 -4.08 43.75
C VAL A 90 -12.51 -3.93 44.42
N GLU A 91 -12.76 -2.81 45.12
CA GLU A 91 -14.01 -2.52 45.83
C GLU A 91 -15.12 -1.86 44.99
N VAL A 92 -14.82 -1.24 43.84
CA VAL A 92 -15.83 -0.54 43.01
C VAL A 92 -16.49 -1.47 41.98
N GLY A 93 -15.90 -2.65 41.78
CA GLY A 93 -16.38 -3.63 40.82
C GLY A 93 -16.44 -3.09 39.40
N ASN A 94 -17.04 -3.87 38.51
CA ASN A 94 -17.06 -3.63 37.07
C ASN A 94 -17.68 -2.28 36.62
N SER A 95 -18.34 -1.56 37.52
CA SER A 95 -19.15 -0.36 37.25
C SER A 95 -18.39 0.80 36.61
N THR A 96 -17.08 0.91 36.87
CA THR A 96 -16.21 1.97 36.35
C THR A 96 -15.91 1.83 34.85
N TYR A 97 -16.00 0.61 34.31
CA TYR A 97 -15.66 0.32 32.92
C TYR A 97 -16.89 0.48 32.01
N PRO A 98 -16.88 1.37 30.99
CA PRO A 98 -17.97 1.44 30.02
C PRO A 98 -18.11 0.12 29.23
N MET A 99 -19.29 -0.10 28.67
CA MET A 99 -19.44 -1.15 27.65
C MET A 99 -18.66 -0.72 26.39
N VAL A 100 -17.76 -1.57 25.92
CA VAL A 100 -16.92 -1.29 24.75
C VAL A 100 -17.15 -2.34 23.66
N LEU A 101 -17.31 -1.87 22.42
CA LEU A 101 -17.32 -2.72 21.23
C LEU A 101 -16.00 -2.54 20.48
N VAL A 102 -15.25 -3.63 20.31
CA VAL A 102 -14.03 -3.67 19.51
C VAL A 102 -14.36 -4.30 18.17
N GLN A 103 -14.33 -3.51 17.10
CA GLN A 103 -14.59 -4.00 15.74
C GLN A 103 -13.26 -4.27 15.03
N ILE A 104 -13.11 -5.49 14.50
CA ILE A 104 -11.92 -5.94 13.78
C ILE A 104 -12.34 -6.24 12.34
N PRO A 105 -12.15 -5.30 11.40
CA PRO A 105 -12.33 -5.58 9.97
C PRO A 105 -11.16 -6.41 9.45
N MET A 106 -11.45 -7.48 8.71
CA MET A 106 -10.46 -8.40 8.14
C MET A 106 -10.73 -8.66 6.66
N TYR A 107 -9.66 -8.80 5.86
CA TYR A 107 -9.74 -9.17 4.44
C TYR A 107 -8.49 -9.94 3.98
N ASN A 108 -8.62 -11.25 3.78
CA ASN A 108 -7.57 -12.18 3.35
C ASN A 108 -6.30 -12.17 4.23
N GLU A 109 -6.42 -11.86 5.52
CA GLU A 109 -5.31 -11.86 6.48
C GLU A 109 -5.14 -13.23 7.14
N ARG A 110 -3.93 -13.78 7.08
CA ARG A 110 -3.58 -15.07 7.73
C ARG A 110 -3.13 -14.90 9.19
N GLU A 111 -2.60 -13.73 9.53
CA GLU A 111 -2.20 -13.39 10.89
C GLU A 111 -3.38 -12.73 11.58
N LEU A 112 -3.98 -13.42 12.54
CA LEU A 112 -5.25 -13.03 13.11
C LEU A 112 -5.02 -12.12 14.33
N SER A 113 -5.45 -10.87 14.23
CA SER A 113 -5.38 -9.87 15.30
C SER A 113 -6.42 -10.09 16.42
N ILE A 114 -7.28 -11.11 16.28
CA ILE A 114 -8.35 -11.47 17.22
C ILE A 114 -7.78 -11.77 18.61
N GLY A 115 -6.70 -12.55 18.69
CA GLY A 115 -6.05 -12.87 19.96
C GLY A 115 -5.56 -11.64 20.72
N ALA A 116 -5.10 -10.60 20.03
CA ALA A 116 -4.67 -9.35 20.66
C ALA A 116 -5.87 -8.58 21.25
N ALA A 117 -7.00 -8.52 20.53
CA ALA A 117 -8.23 -7.91 21.03
C ALA A 117 -8.82 -8.70 22.22
N CYS A 118 -8.72 -10.04 22.19
CA CYS A 118 -9.12 -10.92 23.28
C CYS A 118 -8.25 -10.78 24.53
N GLY A 119 -7.00 -10.33 24.38
CA GLY A 119 -6.05 -10.12 25.46
C GLY A 119 -6.10 -8.72 26.08
N LEU A 120 -7.08 -7.88 25.71
CA LEU A 120 -7.26 -6.57 26.34
C LEU A 120 -7.53 -6.73 27.83
N SER A 121 -6.89 -5.91 28.66
CA SER A 121 -7.18 -5.80 30.09
C SER A 121 -8.50 -5.04 30.30
N TRP A 122 -9.60 -5.66 29.87
CA TRP A 122 -10.97 -5.17 30.06
C TRP A 122 -11.83 -6.30 30.61
N PRO A 123 -12.79 -6.00 31.49
CA PRO A 123 -13.70 -7.02 32.01
C PRO A 123 -14.49 -7.71 30.89
N SER A 124 -14.48 -9.05 30.84
CA SER A 124 -15.03 -9.87 29.75
C SER A 124 -16.54 -9.69 29.51
N ASP A 125 -17.29 -9.31 30.55
CA ASP A 125 -18.72 -8.97 30.50
C ASP A 125 -18.98 -7.55 30.00
N ARG A 126 -17.95 -6.70 29.90
CA ARG A 126 -18.02 -5.31 29.44
C ARG A 126 -17.30 -5.02 28.14
N VAL A 127 -16.69 -6.02 27.52
CA VAL A 127 -16.13 -5.95 26.17
C VAL A 127 -16.90 -6.87 25.24
N ILE A 128 -17.21 -6.38 24.04
CA ILE A 128 -17.77 -7.14 22.95
C ILE A 128 -16.78 -7.05 21.80
N ILE A 129 -16.34 -8.18 21.27
CA ILE A 129 -15.45 -8.22 20.11
C ILE A 129 -16.31 -8.59 18.90
N GLN A 130 -16.26 -7.77 17.85
CA GLN A 130 -16.94 -8.04 16.59
C GLN A 130 -15.92 -8.19 15.48
N VAL A 131 -15.86 -9.36 14.88
CA VAL A 131 -14.97 -9.65 13.74
C VAL A 131 -15.78 -9.50 12.46
N LEU A 132 -15.38 -8.58 11.58
CA LEU A 132 -16.01 -8.35 10.28
C LEU A 132 -15.10 -8.88 9.19
N ASP A 133 -15.32 -10.11 8.76
CA ASP A 133 -14.50 -10.74 7.72
C ASP A 133 -15.12 -10.60 6.31
N GLY A 134 -14.45 -9.83 5.45
CA GLY A 134 -14.80 -9.67 4.04
C GLY A 134 -14.05 -10.62 3.10
N SER A 135 -13.26 -11.56 3.62
CA SER A 135 -12.43 -12.47 2.82
C SER A 135 -13.25 -13.27 1.80
N THR A 136 -12.62 -13.62 0.68
CA THR A 136 -13.26 -14.46 -0.35
C THR A 136 -12.75 -15.90 -0.31
N ASP A 137 -11.58 -16.13 0.30
CA ASP A 137 -10.99 -17.46 0.47
C ASP A 137 -11.69 -18.23 1.61
N PRO A 138 -12.33 -19.39 1.32
CA PRO A 138 -13.00 -20.19 2.34
C PRO A 138 -12.04 -20.68 3.42
N THR A 139 -10.77 -20.94 3.09
CA THR A 139 -9.76 -21.40 4.05
C THR A 139 -9.47 -20.35 5.11
N ILE A 140 -9.46 -19.08 4.72
CA ILE A 140 -9.25 -17.95 5.63
C ILE A 140 -10.48 -17.76 6.52
N LYS A 141 -11.69 -17.84 5.94
CA LYS A 141 -12.94 -17.76 6.71
C LYS A 141 -13.03 -18.83 7.79
N ASP A 142 -12.74 -20.08 7.43
CA ASP A 142 -12.77 -21.21 8.37
C ASP A 142 -11.76 -21.02 9.51
N MET A 143 -10.58 -20.48 9.19
CA MET A 143 -9.54 -20.19 10.18
C MET A 143 -9.98 -19.10 11.17
N VAL A 144 -10.56 -18.01 10.65
CA VAL A 144 -11.11 -16.89 11.44
C VAL A 144 -12.24 -17.39 12.36
N GLU A 145 -13.15 -18.19 11.82
CA GLU A 145 -14.28 -18.74 12.58
C GLU A 145 -13.81 -19.68 13.70
N LEU A 146 -12.86 -20.58 13.41
CA LEU A 146 -12.25 -21.48 14.40
C LEU A 146 -11.57 -20.71 15.54
N GLU A 147 -10.90 -19.60 15.24
CA GLU A 147 -10.29 -18.78 16.29
C GLU A 147 -11.36 -18.06 17.13
N CYS A 148 -12.39 -17.49 16.49
CA CYS A 148 -13.51 -16.88 17.20
C CYS A 148 -14.17 -17.88 18.16
N GLN A 149 -14.42 -19.11 17.71
CA GLN A 149 -14.97 -20.18 18.54
C GLN A 149 -14.04 -20.53 19.71
N ARG A 150 -12.73 -20.64 19.47
CA ARG A 150 -11.74 -20.92 20.52
C ARG A 150 -11.78 -19.89 21.65
N TRP A 151 -11.95 -18.62 21.32
CA TRP A 151 -12.05 -17.55 22.32
C TRP A 151 -13.44 -17.43 22.95
N ALA A 152 -14.51 -17.73 22.21
CA ALA A 152 -15.85 -17.85 22.78
C ALA A 152 -15.92 -18.92 23.86
N ILE A 153 -15.26 -20.08 23.67
CA ILE A 153 -15.16 -21.15 24.67
C ILE A 153 -14.41 -20.68 25.93
N LYS A 154 -13.45 -19.76 25.79
CA LYS A 154 -12.73 -19.15 26.93
C LYS A 154 -13.56 -18.10 27.68
N GLY A 155 -14.81 -17.88 27.29
CA GLY A 155 -15.73 -16.94 27.95
C GLY A 155 -15.62 -15.50 27.48
N ILE A 156 -14.99 -15.24 26.32
CA ILE A 156 -14.94 -13.91 25.72
C ILE A 156 -16.18 -13.71 24.85
N ASN A 157 -16.82 -12.55 24.98
CA ASN A 157 -18.01 -12.20 24.19
C ASN A 157 -17.61 -11.77 22.77
N ILE A 158 -17.45 -12.75 21.87
CA ILE A 158 -17.10 -12.55 20.47
C ILE A 158 -18.30 -12.81 19.57
N LYS A 159 -18.53 -11.90 18.62
CA LYS A 159 -19.53 -12.03 17.57
C LYS A 159 -18.85 -12.06 16.21
N PHE A 160 -19.11 -13.13 15.47
CA PHE A 160 -18.81 -13.26 14.06
C PHE A 160 -20.14 -13.17 13.30
N PRO A 161 -20.49 -12.03 12.70
CA PRO A 161 -21.67 -11.91 11.85
C PRO A 161 -21.41 -12.74 10.60
N ALA A 162 -22.16 -13.83 10.46
CA ALA A 162 -22.18 -14.65 9.25
C ALA A 162 -22.71 -13.86 8.04
#